data_AF-B8BLL4-F1
#
_entry.id   AF-B8BLL4-F1
#
_cell.length_a   1.000
_cell.length_b   1.000
_cell.length_c   1.000
_cell.angle_alpha   90.00
_cell.angle_beta   90.00
_cell.angle_gamma   90.00
#
_symmetry.space_group_name_H-M   'P 1'
#
loop_
_entity.id
_entity.type
_entity.pdbx_description
1 polymer ?
#
loop_
_entity_poly.entity_id
_entity_poly.type
_entity_poly.pdbx_seq_one_letter_code
_entity_poly.pdbx_strand_id
1 'polypeptide(L)'
;MGVFATRSTFRPNPLGMSLIELKGVRVKNGEVALELGSLDLVDGTPVVDIKPYLPFAESQPQARAGFAQAAPAGDMPVRFAPQAEQQLQQHQARYPQLRRFISQVLAQDPRPAYRKGEDVERDYAVWLLDFNVRWRVVDGHTEVLALDPR
;
A
#
# COMPACT_ATOMS: atom_id res chain seq x y z
N MET A 1 10.88 9.79 -18.87
CA MET A 1 10.20 11.05 -18.49
C MET A 1 11.12 11.83 -17.55
N GLY A 2 11.15 13.16 -17.64
CA GLY A 2 11.92 13.98 -16.70
C GLY A 2 11.28 14.00 -15.31
N VAL A 3 12.07 14.21 -14.25
CA VAL A 3 11.62 14.06 -12.86
C VAL A 3 10.36 14.89 -12.52
N PHE A 4 10.28 16.13 -13.01
CA PHE A 4 9.15 17.03 -12.77
C PHE A 4 7.85 16.60 -13.45
N ALA A 5 7.93 15.75 -14.48
CA ALA A 5 6.77 15.14 -15.12
C ALA A 5 6.33 13.85 -14.42
N THR A 6 6.92 13.50 -13.27
CA THR A 6 6.65 12.24 -12.55
C THR A 6 6.44 12.47 -11.05
N ARG A 7 6.02 11.39 -10.36
CA ARG A 7 6.01 11.30 -8.89
C ARG A 7 7.23 10.54 -8.34
N SER A 8 8.35 10.53 -9.06
CA SER A 8 9.58 9.87 -8.57
C SER A 8 10.06 10.48 -7.25
N THR A 9 10.52 9.62 -6.34
CA THR A 9 11.16 10.00 -5.07
C THR A 9 12.57 10.54 -5.28
N PHE A 10 13.21 10.21 -6.41
CA PHE A 10 14.52 10.74 -6.81
C PHE A 10 14.37 12.13 -7.43
N ARG A 11 14.19 13.15 -6.57
CA ARG A 11 13.97 14.56 -6.96
C ARG A 11 14.86 15.51 -6.13
N PRO A 12 15.15 16.74 -6.62
CA PRO A 12 16.03 17.68 -5.92
C PRO A 12 15.60 17.99 -4.49
N ASN A 13 14.29 18.14 -4.26
CA ASN A 13 13.69 18.29 -2.93
C ASN A 13 12.78 17.06 -2.69
N PRO A 14 13.17 16.11 -1.83
CA PRO A 14 12.47 14.83 -1.64
C PRO A 14 11.19 14.99 -0.79
N LEU A 15 10.30 15.86 -1.23
CA LEU A 15 9.01 16.11 -0.60
C LEU A 15 7.91 15.39 -1.39
N GLY A 16 7.22 14.47 -0.69
CA GLY A 16 5.98 13.85 -1.13
C GLY A 16 4.78 14.61 -0.60
N MET A 17 3.64 14.46 -1.27
CA MET A 17 2.36 14.99 -0.81
C MET A 17 1.31 13.89 -0.88
N SER A 18 0.57 13.72 0.21
CA SER A 18 -0.50 12.74 0.34
C SER A 18 -1.78 13.46 0.77
N LEU A 19 -2.88 13.21 0.07
CA LEU A 19 -4.21 13.65 0.48
C LEU A 19 -4.87 12.50 1.26
N ILE A 20 -5.15 12.74 2.53
CA ILE A 20 -5.54 11.68 3.47
C ILE A 20 -6.77 12.12 4.23
N GLU A 21 -7.71 11.18 4.40
CA GLU A 21 -8.92 11.42 5.20
C GLU A 21 -8.56 11.49 6.70
N LEU A 22 -8.99 12.55 7.38
CA LEU A 22 -8.94 12.65 8.83
C LEU A 22 -10.15 11.95 9.43
N LYS A 23 -9.92 10.84 10.16
CA LYS A 23 -10.98 10.09 10.87
C LYS A 23 -11.23 10.62 12.27
N GLY A 24 -10.20 11.17 12.92
CA GLY A 24 -10.31 11.65 14.29
C GLY A 24 -9.04 12.33 14.78
N VAL A 25 -9.18 13.03 15.91
CA VAL A 25 -8.07 13.63 16.63
C VAL A 25 -8.13 13.12 18.07
N ARG A 26 -7.07 12.42 18.49
CA ARG A 26 -6.96 11.86 19.83
C ARG A 26 -5.93 12.66 20.62
N VAL A 27 -6.33 13.13 21.80
CA VAL A 27 -5.43 13.81 22.74
C VAL A 27 -5.32 12.97 24.00
N LYS A 28 -4.10 12.57 24.37
CA LYS A 28 -3.85 11.77 25.58
C LYS A 28 -2.50 12.16 26.18
N ASN A 29 -2.46 12.43 27.48
CA ASN A 29 -1.23 12.76 28.21
C ASN A 29 -0.42 13.93 27.60
N GLY A 30 -1.09 14.91 26.98
CA GLY A 30 -0.44 16.02 26.29
C GLY A 30 0.07 15.70 24.87
N GLU A 31 -0.05 14.45 24.42
CA GLU A 31 0.24 14.05 23.04
C GLU A 31 -1.01 14.16 22.17
N VAL A 32 -0.82 14.65 20.94
CA VAL A 32 -1.87 14.74 19.92
C VAL A 32 -1.57 13.73 18.82
N ALA A 33 -2.52 12.86 18.52
CA ALA A 33 -2.45 11.88 17.44
C ALA A 33 -3.60 12.11 16.46
N LEU A 34 -3.28 12.15 15.16
CA LEU A 34 -4.27 12.16 14.10
C LEU A 34 -4.59 10.71 13.70
N GLU A 35 -5.87 10.37 13.74
CA GLU A 35 -6.37 9.08 13.25
C GLU A 35 -6.73 9.27 11.78
N LEU A 36 -6.01 8.58 10.89
CA LEU A 36 -6.06 8.79 9.45
C LEU A 36 -6.71 7.59 8.74
N GLY A 37 -7.29 7.86 7.57
CA GLY A 37 -7.78 6.84 6.64
C GLY A 37 -6.65 6.13 5.90
N SER A 38 -6.93 5.69 4.66
CA SER A 38 -5.92 5.05 3.81
C SER A 38 -4.73 5.97 3.54
N LEU A 39 -3.52 5.43 3.71
CA LEU A 39 -2.25 6.14 3.65
C LEU A 39 -1.33 5.47 2.62
N ASP A 40 -0.48 6.25 1.96
CA ASP A 40 0.53 5.78 1.00
C ASP A 40 1.98 6.03 1.50
N LEU A 41 2.16 6.12 2.82
CA LEU A 41 3.44 6.35 3.48
C LEU A 41 3.97 5.07 4.15
N VAL A 42 5.29 4.91 4.17
CA VAL A 42 5.95 3.85 4.94
C VAL A 42 6.02 4.27 6.41
N ASP A 43 5.93 3.30 7.32
CA ASP A 43 6.12 3.57 8.76
C ASP A 43 7.43 4.31 9.04
N GLY A 44 7.37 5.28 9.96
CA GLY A 44 8.49 6.17 10.27
C GLY A 44 8.79 7.27 9.23
N THR A 45 7.99 7.42 8.17
CA THR A 45 8.15 8.53 7.21
C THR A 45 8.00 9.88 7.94
N PRO A 46 9.02 10.78 7.91
CA PRO A 46 8.92 12.07 8.57
C PRO A 46 7.83 12.97 7.95
N VAL A 47 6.96 13.52 8.79
CA VAL A 47 5.94 14.50 8.37
C VAL A 47 6.51 15.91 8.53
N VAL A 48 6.56 16.66 7.43
CA VAL A 48 7.14 18.01 7.41
C VAL A 48 6.09 19.09 7.65
N ASP A 49 4.84 18.85 7.23
CA ASP A 49 3.76 19.84 7.28
C ASP A 49 2.39 19.13 7.25
N ILE A 50 1.37 19.77 7.82
CA ILE A 50 -0.02 19.28 7.86
C ILE A 50 -0.94 20.47 7.55
N LYS A 51 -1.77 20.32 6.52
CA LYS A 51 -2.72 21.35 6.07
C LYS A 51 -4.11 20.76 5.85
N PRO A 52 -5.19 21.52 6.12
CA PRO A 52 -6.53 21.09 5.75
C PRO A 52 -6.67 21.07 4.23
N TYR A 53 -7.33 20.04 3.69
CA TYR A 53 -7.75 20.03 2.30
C TYR A 53 -8.94 20.99 2.11
N LEU A 54 -8.81 21.94 1.19
CA LEU A 54 -9.80 22.95 0.85
C LEU A 54 -10.33 22.66 -0.56
N PRO A 55 -11.49 21.99 -0.72
CA PRO A 55 -12.00 21.57 -2.03
C PRO A 55 -12.11 22.71 -3.05
N PHE A 56 -12.50 23.92 -2.61
CA PHE A 56 -12.65 25.08 -3.50
C PHE A 56 -11.31 25.56 -4.10
N ALA A 57 -10.18 25.29 -3.43
CA ALA A 57 -8.86 25.71 -3.87
C ALA A 57 -8.07 24.58 -4.55
N GLU A 58 -8.26 23.34 -4.09
CA GLU A 58 -7.39 22.21 -4.45
C GLU A 58 -8.08 21.16 -5.34
N SER A 59 -9.41 21.13 -5.41
CA SER A 59 -10.11 20.15 -6.25
C SER A 59 -10.05 20.55 -7.73
N GLN A 60 -9.53 19.65 -8.56
CA GLN A 60 -9.53 19.78 -10.03
C GLN A 60 -10.09 18.49 -10.65
N PRO A 61 -11.43 18.26 -10.62
CA PRO A 61 -12.04 17.02 -11.10
C PRO A 61 -11.82 16.75 -12.60
N GLN A 62 -11.53 17.80 -13.39
CA GLN A 62 -11.30 17.73 -14.83
C GLN A 62 -9.82 17.65 -15.22
N ALA A 63 -8.91 17.46 -14.25
CA ALA A 63 -7.49 17.32 -14.51
C ALA A 63 -7.20 16.12 -15.44
N ARG A 64 -6.34 16.32 -16.44
CA ARG A 64 -5.97 15.29 -17.42
C ARG A 64 -4.53 14.82 -17.19
N ALA A 65 -4.29 13.52 -17.26
CA ALA A 65 -2.97 12.92 -17.15
C ALA A 65 -2.48 12.42 -18.52
N GLY A 66 -1.18 12.62 -18.80
CA GLY A 66 -0.52 12.10 -20.02
C GLY A 66 -0.19 10.60 -19.96
N PHE A 67 -0.26 10.01 -18.78
CA PHE A 67 -0.03 8.59 -18.48
C PHE A 67 -0.82 8.21 -17.22
N ALA A 68 -1.05 6.91 -16.98
CA ALA A 68 -1.82 6.41 -15.83
C ALA A 68 -3.20 7.10 -15.65
N GLN A 69 -3.97 7.21 -16.74
CA GLN A 69 -5.28 7.87 -16.73
C GLN A 69 -6.32 7.16 -15.85
N ALA A 70 -6.20 5.84 -15.71
CA ALA A 70 -7.05 5.02 -14.88
C ALA A 70 -6.26 4.52 -13.66
N ALA A 71 -6.95 4.36 -12.54
CA ALA A 71 -6.43 3.62 -11.41
C ALA A 71 -6.16 2.16 -11.83
N PRO A 72 -5.13 1.50 -11.25
CA PRO A 72 -4.99 0.05 -11.38
C PRO A 72 -6.29 -0.63 -10.94
N ALA A 73 -6.68 -1.70 -11.65
CA ALA A 73 -7.92 -2.43 -11.36
C ALA A 73 -7.93 -2.98 -9.93
N GLY A 74 -6.76 -3.37 -9.40
CA GLY A 74 -6.61 -3.78 -8.00
C GLY A 74 -7.43 -5.01 -7.63
N ASP A 75 -7.73 -5.85 -8.61
CA ASP A 75 -8.69 -6.95 -8.56
C ASP A 75 -8.05 -8.32 -8.75
N MET A 76 -6.71 -8.41 -8.73
CA MET A 76 -6.02 -9.69 -8.86
C MET A 76 -6.45 -10.61 -7.70
N PRO A 77 -7.01 -11.81 -7.98
CA PRO A 77 -7.44 -12.70 -6.93
C PRO A 77 -6.28 -13.09 -6.01
N VAL A 78 -6.50 -13.04 -4.69
CA VAL A 78 -5.49 -13.44 -3.70
C VAL A 78 -5.96 -14.70 -3.01
N ARG A 79 -5.14 -15.74 -3.07
CA ARG A 79 -5.35 -17.03 -2.41
C ARG A 79 -4.24 -17.24 -1.38
N PHE A 80 -4.55 -18.01 -0.35
CA PHE A 80 -3.60 -18.33 0.71
C PHE A 80 -3.36 -19.84 0.71
N ALA A 81 -2.10 -20.24 0.70
CA ALA A 81 -1.71 -21.63 0.90
C ALA A 81 -2.11 -22.11 2.31
N PRO A 82 -2.27 -23.43 2.53
CA PRO A 82 -2.68 -23.97 3.84
C PRO A 82 -1.80 -23.49 5.01
N GLN A 83 -0.48 -23.37 4.78
CA GLN A 83 0.46 -22.83 5.77
C GLN A 83 0.14 -21.38 6.13
N ALA A 84 -0.08 -20.52 5.12
CA ALA A 84 -0.42 -19.11 5.33
C ALA A 84 -1.78 -18.95 6.04
N GLU A 85 -2.78 -19.77 5.70
CA GLU A 85 -4.07 -19.78 6.42
C GLU A 85 -3.90 -20.14 7.90
N GLN A 86 -3.06 -21.13 8.23
CA GLN A 86 -2.76 -21.48 9.61
C GLN A 86 -2.08 -20.33 10.36
N GLN A 87 -1.10 -19.67 9.74
CA GLN A 87 -0.40 -18.52 10.34
C GLN A 87 -1.36 -17.34 10.56
N LEU A 88 -2.27 -17.07 9.61
CA LEU A 88 -3.30 -16.05 9.78
C LEU A 88 -4.21 -16.32 10.99
N GLN A 89 -4.62 -17.57 11.19
CA GLN A 89 -5.43 -17.96 12.35
C GLN A 89 -4.69 -17.74 13.67
N GLN A 90 -3.41 -18.11 13.73
CA GLN A 90 -2.56 -17.91 14.93
C GLN A 90 -2.44 -16.43 15.30
N HIS A 91 -2.42 -15.54 14.31
CA HIS A 91 -2.25 -14.10 14.51
C HIS A 91 -3.58 -13.32 14.59
N GLN A 92 -4.73 -13.97 14.44
CA GLN A 92 -6.04 -13.32 14.35
C GLN A 92 -6.37 -12.47 15.58
N ALA A 93 -5.98 -12.91 16.79
CA ALA A 93 -6.26 -12.18 18.02
C ALA A 93 -5.53 -10.82 18.08
N ARG A 94 -4.30 -10.75 17.55
CA ARG A 94 -3.48 -9.53 17.55
C ARG A 94 -3.72 -8.67 16.30
N TYR A 95 -3.93 -9.31 15.14
CA TYR A 95 -4.14 -8.66 13.86
C TYR A 95 -5.44 -9.14 13.20
N PRO A 96 -6.62 -8.69 13.68
CA PRO A 96 -7.91 -9.19 13.22
C PRO A 96 -8.20 -8.90 11.75
N GLN A 97 -7.50 -7.91 11.15
CA GLN A 97 -7.66 -7.51 9.75
C GLN A 97 -6.50 -7.96 8.86
N LEU A 98 -5.57 -8.81 9.35
CA LEU A 98 -4.35 -9.18 8.63
C LEU A 98 -4.63 -9.78 7.24
N ARG A 99 -5.56 -10.74 7.18
CA ARG A 99 -5.96 -11.38 5.91
C ARG A 99 -6.45 -10.35 4.90
N ARG A 100 -7.38 -9.48 5.32
CA ARG A 100 -7.94 -8.42 4.48
C ARG A 100 -6.85 -7.48 3.99
N PHE A 101 -5.94 -7.07 4.87
CA PHE A 101 -4.85 -6.17 4.53
C PHE A 101 -3.91 -6.77 3.49
N ILE A 102 -3.45 -8.01 3.70
CA ILE A 102 -2.60 -8.73 2.74
C ILE A 102 -3.30 -8.86 1.39
N SER A 103 -4.58 -9.27 1.39
CA SER A 103 -5.37 -9.38 0.16
C SER A 103 -5.46 -8.05 -0.59
N GLN A 104 -5.74 -6.94 0.09
CA GLN A 104 -5.87 -5.63 -0.54
C GLN A 104 -4.56 -5.12 -1.14
N VAL A 105 -3.43 -5.39 -0.49
CA VAL A 105 -2.12 -5.00 -1.00
C VAL A 105 -1.74 -5.85 -2.22
N LEU A 106 -1.86 -7.18 -2.10
CA LEU A 106 -1.42 -8.09 -3.15
C LEU A 106 -2.35 -8.07 -4.37
N ALA A 107 -3.63 -7.75 -4.21
CA ALA A 107 -4.56 -7.58 -5.33
C ALA A 107 -4.17 -6.45 -6.30
N GLN A 108 -3.32 -5.52 -5.87
CA GLN A 108 -2.77 -4.44 -6.71
C GLN A 108 -1.65 -4.88 -7.66
N ASP A 109 -1.22 -6.16 -7.59
CA ASP A 109 -0.06 -6.69 -8.30
C ASP A 109 1.19 -5.84 -8.08
N PRO A 110 1.82 -5.94 -6.89
CA PRO A 110 3.00 -5.15 -6.54
C PRO A 110 4.28 -5.65 -7.22
N ARG A 111 4.21 -6.56 -8.21
CA ARG A 111 5.38 -6.91 -9.02
C ARG A 111 5.91 -5.66 -9.72
N PRO A 112 7.25 -5.54 -9.89
CA PRO A 112 7.82 -4.48 -10.71
C PRO A 112 7.16 -4.43 -12.09
N ALA A 113 6.83 -3.24 -12.58
CA ALA A 113 6.06 -3.07 -13.82
C ALA A 113 6.71 -3.76 -15.04
N TYR A 114 8.04 -3.86 -15.08
CA TYR A 114 8.78 -4.54 -16.15
C TYR A 114 8.71 -6.07 -16.10
N ARG A 115 8.20 -6.66 -15.01
CA ARG A 115 7.97 -8.11 -14.87
C ARG A 115 6.52 -8.52 -15.11
N LYS A 116 5.64 -7.56 -15.38
CA LYS A 116 4.24 -7.83 -15.73
C LYS A 116 4.22 -8.43 -17.14
N GLY A 117 4.13 -9.76 -17.23
CA GLY A 117 4.13 -10.51 -18.48
C GLY A 117 5.19 -11.62 -18.58
N GLU A 118 6.05 -11.78 -17.58
CA GLU A 118 6.92 -12.95 -17.47
C GLU A 118 6.18 -14.07 -16.71
N ASP A 119 5.94 -15.20 -17.39
CA ASP A 119 5.41 -16.46 -16.81
C ASP A 119 6.51 -17.26 -16.09
N VAL A 120 7.42 -16.56 -15.40
CA VAL A 120 8.42 -17.23 -14.57
C VAL A 120 7.85 -17.34 -13.17
N GLU A 121 7.57 -18.57 -12.73
CA GLU A 121 7.26 -18.85 -11.32
C GLU A 121 8.42 -18.33 -10.46
N ARG A 122 8.14 -17.26 -9.71
CA ARG A 122 9.11 -16.61 -8.86
C ARG A 122 8.47 -16.21 -7.55
N ASP A 123 9.16 -16.54 -6.48
CA ASP A 123 8.80 -16.09 -5.15
C ASP A 123 9.20 -14.64 -4.95
N TYR A 124 8.25 -13.88 -4.45
CA TYR A 124 8.38 -12.50 -4.01
C TYR A 124 8.17 -12.43 -2.51
N ALA A 125 8.65 -11.34 -1.91
CA ALA A 125 8.46 -11.07 -0.50
C ALA A 125 8.19 -9.58 -0.30
N VAL A 126 7.31 -9.24 0.64
CA VAL A 126 6.99 -7.86 1.00
C VAL A 126 6.76 -7.75 2.51
N TRP A 127 7.33 -6.72 3.12
CA TRP A 127 7.09 -6.40 4.52
C TRP A 127 5.72 -5.74 4.68
N LEU A 128 4.83 -6.40 5.42
CA LEU A 128 3.51 -5.90 5.79
C LEU A 128 3.32 -6.07 7.29
N LEU A 129 3.26 -4.95 8.02
CA LEU A 129 3.31 -4.93 9.49
C LEU A 129 4.58 -5.65 9.97
N ASP A 130 4.42 -6.63 10.86
CA ASP A 130 5.52 -7.41 11.45
C ASP A 130 5.85 -8.69 10.65
N PHE A 131 5.39 -8.79 9.40
CA PHE A 131 5.51 -10.00 8.60
C PHE A 131 6.21 -9.75 7.27
N ASN A 132 7.16 -10.62 6.93
CA ASN A 132 7.66 -10.80 5.59
C ASN A 132 6.72 -11.77 4.85
N VAL A 133 5.77 -11.21 4.12
CA VAL A 133 4.76 -11.98 3.40
C VAL A 133 5.38 -12.52 2.12
N ARG A 134 5.54 -13.84 2.04
CA ARG A 134 6.00 -14.54 0.83
C ARG A 134 4.84 -14.88 -0.08
N TRP A 135 4.98 -14.59 -1.36
CA TRP A 135 3.91 -14.78 -2.34
C TRP A 135 4.49 -15.00 -3.74
N ARG A 136 3.64 -15.49 -4.64
CA ARG A 136 3.96 -15.63 -6.06
C ARG A 136 2.73 -15.36 -6.91
N VAL A 137 2.92 -15.15 -8.21
CA VAL A 137 1.81 -15.08 -9.17
C VAL A 137 1.78 -16.38 -9.97
N VAL A 138 0.62 -17.03 -9.98
CA VAL A 138 0.36 -18.28 -10.71
C VAL A 138 -0.94 -18.06 -11.47
N ASP A 139 -1.00 -18.37 -12.76
CA ASP A 139 -2.23 -18.33 -13.57
C ASP A 139 -3.12 -17.09 -13.35
N GLY A 140 -2.52 -15.89 -13.29
CA GLY A 140 -3.25 -14.63 -13.11
C GLY A 140 -3.82 -14.37 -11.70
N HIS A 141 -3.43 -15.15 -10.69
CA HIS A 141 -3.76 -14.88 -9.28
C HIS A 141 -2.49 -14.79 -8.43
N THR A 142 -2.57 -14.08 -7.30
CA THR A 142 -1.53 -14.13 -6.28
C THR A 142 -1.81 -15.25 -5.29
N GLU A 143 -0.80 -16.07 -5.06
CA GLU A 143 -0.78 -17.08 -4.01
C GLU A 143 0.17 -16.64 -2.88
N VAL A 144 -0.36 -16.52 -1.67
CA VAL A 144 0.40 -16.25 -0.45
C VAL A 144 0.91 -17.57 0.13
N LEU A 145 2.22 -17.70 0.23
CA LEU A 145 2.91 -18.94 0.63
C LEU A 145 3.10 -19.03 2.14
N ALA A 146 3.60 -17.94 2.75
CA ALA A 146 3.92 -17.89 4.17
C ALA A 146 3.95 -16.45 4.69
N LEU A 147 3.75 -16.29 6.00
CA LEU A 147 3.91 -15.07 6.77
C LEU A 147 5.07 -15.28 7.75
N ASP A 148 6.28 -14.90 7.35
CA ASP A 148 7.45 -15.05 8.21
C ASP A 148 7.55 -13.85 9.17
N PRO A 149 7.56 -14.05 10.50
CA PRO A 149 7.65 -12.94 11.45
C PRO A 149 9.01 -12.23 11.34
N ARG A 150 9.01 -10.93 11.66
CA ARG A 150 10.22 -10.11 11.74
C ARG A 150 11.18 -10.56 12.85
#